data_AF-A0A1V5RI78-F1
#
_entry.id   AF-A0A1V5RI78-F1
#
_cell.length_a   1.000
_cell.length_b   1.000
_cell.length_c   1.000
_cell.angle_alpha   90.00
_cell.angle_beta   90.00
_cell.angle_gamma   90.00
#
_symmetry.space_group_name_H-M   'P 1'
#
loop_
_entity.id
_entity.type
_entity.pdbx_description
1 polymer ?
#
loop_
_entity_poly.entity_id
_entity_poly.type
_entity_poly.pdbx_seq_one_letter_code
_entity_poly.pdbx_strand_id
1 'polypeptide(L)'
;MRGLLAGLVIAILVIVVALLGAALAAFGIAAIGWLLHRTFDLTQWQASLLTLAVMSGLAYLVFRLIAVPAGPSIWDADLGPWQETVEDSAEPDEPEPPIVPWRRQRPTPGQLPSQSSNARRAKRK
;
A
#
# COMPACT_ATOMS: atom_id res chain seq x y z
N MET A 1 54.92 15.51 -16.17
CA MET A 1 55.00 15.43 -14.70
C MET A 1 53.87 16.16 -13.98
N ARG A 2 53.52 17.41 -14.36
CA ARG A 2 52.45 18.20 -13.71
C ARG A 2 51.06 17.52 -13.71
N GLY A 3 50.65 16.88 -14.80
CA GLY A 3 49.36 16.16 -14.87
C GLY A 3 49.30 14.91 -13.97
N LEU A 4 50.43 14.22 -13.80
CA LEU A 4 50.54 13.06 -12.90
C LEU A 4 50.48 13.49 -11.43
N LEU A 5 51.13 14.60 -11.10
CA LEU A 5 51.07 15.25 -9.78
C LEU A 5 49.66 15.75 -9.45
N ALA A 6 48.99 16.42 -10.40
CA ALA A 6 47.62 16.88 -10.22
C ALA A 6 46.64 15.70 -10.00
N GLY A 7 46.78 14.63 -10.78
CA GLY A 7 45.99 13.40 -10.59
C GLY A 7 46.23 12.76 -9.22
N LEU A 8 47.49 12.70 -8.77
CA LEU A 8 47.84 12.18 -7.45
C LEU A 8 47.21 13.00 -6.31
N VAL A 9 47.25 14.33 -6.41
CA VAL A 9 46.63 15.21 -5.41
C VAL A 9 45.12 14.99 -5.35
N ILE A 10 44.46 14.89 -6.49
CA ILE A 10 43.01 14.61 -6.55
C ILE A 10 42.71 13.24 -5.94
N ALA A 11 43.49 12.21 -6.27
CA ALA A 11 43.31 10.87 -5.70
C ALA A 11 43.45 10.87 -4.18
N ILE A 12 44.47 11.54 -3.63
CA ILE A 12 44.66 11.70 -2.19
C ILE A 12 43.45 12.42 -1.57
N LEU A 13 42.96 13.48 -2.20
CA LEU A 13 41.82 14.25 -1.70
C LEU A 13 40.56 13.38 -1.65
N VAL A 14 40.29 12.60 -2.70
CA VAL A 14 39.17 11.64 -2.74
C VAL A 14 39.30 10.60 -1.63
N ILE A 15 40.50 10.06 -1.40
CA ILE A 15 40.75 9.09 -0.32
C ILE A 15 40.48 9.74 1.04
N VAL A 16 40.95 10.95 1.29
CA VAL A 16 40.72 11.67 2.56
C VAL A 16 39.23 11.88 2.79
N VAL A 17 38.48 12.31 1.76
CA VAL A 17 37.03 12.49 1.86
C VAL A 17 36.32 11.16 2.12
N ALA A 18 36.72 10.08 1.43
CA ALA A 18 36.16 8.75 1.65
C ALA A 18 36.44 8.25 3.07
N LEU A 19 37.65 8.46 3.60
CA LEU A 19 38.03 8.10 4.97
C LEU A 19 37.23 8.90 6.00
N LEU A 20 37.03 10.20 5.78
CA LEU A 20 36.18 11.01 6.66
C LEU A 20 34.73 10.52 6.66
N GLY A 21 34.18 10.22 5.48
CA GLY A 21 32.83 9.65 5.35
C GLY A 21 32.72 8.30 6.09
N ALA A 22 33.69 7.42 5.90
CA ALA A 22 33.72 6.13 6.58
C ALA A 22 33.84 6.27 8.11
N ALA A 23 34.66 7.20 8.59
CA ALA A 23 34.81 7.48 10.02
C ALA A 23 33.51 7.99 10.65
N LEU A 24 32.82 8.91 9.98
CA LEU A 24 31.51 9.41 10.43
C LEU A 24 30.46 8.30 10.44
N ALA A 25 30.42 7.46 9.41
CA ALA A 25 29.51 6.33 9.36
C ALA A 25 29.79 5.32 10.48
N ALA A 26 31.06 4.97 10.71
CA ALA A 26 31.46 4.08 11.80
C ALA A 26 31.10 4.65 13.17
N PHE A 27 31.29 5.95 13.38
CA PHE A 27 30.87 6.63 14.60
C PHE A 27 29.35 6.58 14.80
N GLY A 28 28.57 6.79 13.73
CA GLY A 28 27.12 6.66 13.76
C GLY A 28 26.66 5.25 14.13
N ILE A 29 27.27 4.22 13.54
CA ILE A 29 26.99 2.81 13.87
C ILE A 29 27.32 2.52 15.33
N ALA A 30 28.45 3.00 15.83
CA ALA A 30 28.85 2.82 17.22
C ALA A 30 27.89 3.53 18.20
N ALA A 31 27.42 4.73 17.85
CA ALA A 31 26.46 5.49 18.67
C ALA A 31 25.09 4.80 18.73
N ILE A 32 24.57 4.31 17.59
CA ILE A 32 23.32 3.54 17.55
C ILE A 32 23.48 2.21 18.28
N GLY A 33 24.62 1.54 18.11
CA GLY A 33 24.96 0.32 18.86
C GLY A 33 25.00 0.55 20.37
N TRP A 34 25.55 1.67 20.82
CA TRP A 34 25.52 2.05 22.24
C TRP A 34 24.10 2.28 22.77
N LEU A 35 23.23 2.90 21.97
CA LEU A 35 21.83 3.09 22.34
C LEU A 35 21.11 1.75 22.47
N LEU A 36 21.31 0.84 21.50
CA LEU A 36 20.74 -0.50 21.50
C LEU A 36 21.25 -1.37 22.67
N HIS A 37 22.54 -1.27 22.99
CA HIS A 37 23.13 -1.92 24.16
C HIS A 37 22.38 -1.52 25.44
N ARG A 38 22.11 -0.22 25.61
CA ARG A 38 21.41 0.30 26.78
C ARG A 38 19.95 -0.11 26.87
N THR A 39 19.27 -0.33 25.74
CA THR A 39 17.83 -0.62 25.72
C THR A 39 17.49 -2.10 25.73
N PHE A 40 18.35 -2.97 25.21
CA PHE A 40 18.03 -4.39 24.96
C PHE A 40 18.96 -5.38 25.68
N ASP A 41 19.81 -4.93 26.61
CA ASP A 41 20.81 -5.77 27.32
C ASP A 41 21.70 -6.60 26.37
N LEU A 42 21.89 -6.13 25.14
CA LEU A 42 22.78 -6.74 24.15
C LEU A 42 24.22 -6.34 24.46
N THR A 43 25.21 -7.19 24.21
CA THR A 43 26.61 -6.71 24.29
C THR A 43 26.89 -5.63 23.24
N GLN A 44 27.76 -4.66 23.52
CA GLN A 44 28.10 -3.56 22.60
C GLN A 44 28.50 -4.07 21.20
N TRP A 45 29.21 -5.20 21.15
CA TRP A 45 29.60 -5.84 19.90
C TRP A 45 28.39 -6.41 19.14
N GLN A 46 27.48 -7.14 19.81
CA GLN A 46 26.23 -7.63 19.20
C GLN A 46 25.36 -6.48 18.68
N ALA A 47 25.23 -5.40 19.45
CA ALA A 47 24.47 -4.23 19.06
C ALA A 47 25.08 -3.53 17.84
N SER A 48 26.41 -3.44 17.75
CA SER A 48 27.10 -2.89 16.58
C SER A 48 26.91 -3.75 15.32
N LEU A 49 26.96 -5.07 15.44
CA LEU A 49 26.70 -5.99 14.34
C LEU A 49 25.26 -5.90 13.84
N LEU A 50 24.29 -5.85 14.77
CA LEU A 50 22.88 -5.68 14.42
C LEU A 50 22.66 -4.37 13.66
N THR A 51 23.22 -3.27 14.18
CA THR A 51 23.16 -1.96 13.53
C THR A 51 23.76 -1.99 12.14
N LEU A 52 24.93 -2.62 11.98
CA LEU A 52 25.60 -2.74 10.69
C LEU A 52 24.78 -3.57 9.69
N ALA A 53 24.17 -4.67 10.13
CA ALA A 53 23.30 -5.49 9.30
C ALA A 53 22.06 -4.72 8.83
N VAL A 54 21.40 -4.00 9.74
CA VAL A 54 20.22 -3.17 9.42
C VAL A 54 20.60 -2.03 8.47
N MET A 55 21.68 -1.30 8.76
CA MET A 55 22.14 -0.19 7.93
C MET A 55 22.56 -0.66 6.53
N SER A 56 23.19 -1.83 6.42
CA SER A 56 23.57 -2.42 5.13
C SER A 56 22.34 -2.84 4.32
N GLY A 57 21.34 -3.44 4.97
CA GLY A 57 20.07 -3.79 4.35
C GLY A 57 19.30 -2.55 3.87
N LEU A 58 19.26 -1.49 4.68
CA LEU A 58 18.64 -0.22 4.32
C LEU A 58 19.38 0.45 3.15
N ALA A 59 20.71 0.48 3.20
CA ALA A 59 21.54 1.03 2.13
C ALA A 59 21.32 0.28 0.80
N TYR A 60 21.20 -1.04 0.85
CA TYR A 60 20.86 -1.85 -0.32
C TYR A 60 19.47 -1.52 -0.88
N LEU A 61 18.45 -1.34 -0.02
CA LEU A 61 17.11 -0.96 -0.47
C LEU A 61 17.10 0.42 -1.13
N VAL A 62 17.78 1.40 -0.54
CA VAL A 62 17.94 2.74 -1.11
C VAL A 62 18.68 2.68 -2.45
N PHE A 63 19.78 1.92 -2.50
CA PHE A 63 20.53 1.71 -3.74
C PHE A 63 19.65 1.07 -4.82
N ARG A 64 18.91 0.02 -4.48
CA ARG A 64 17.99 -0.65 -5.41
C ARG A 64 16.93 0.31 -5.91
N LEU A 65 16.37 1.16 -5.05
CA LEU A 65 15.34 2.13 -5.43
C LEU A 65 15.85 3.21 -6.38
N ILE A 66 17.10 3.67 -6.19
CA ILE A 66 17.67 4.76 -6.99
C ILE A 66 18.33 4.24 -8.28
N ALA A 67 19.04 3.12 -8.20
CA ALA A 67 19.89 2.62 -9.29
C ALA A 67 19.21 1.57 -10.17
N VAL A 68 18.20 0.86 -9.66
CA VAL A 68 17.46 -0.14 -10.44
C VAL A 68 16.12 0.48 -10.85
N PRO A 69 15.89 0.72 -12.16
CA PRO A 69 14.59 1.19 -12.61
C PRO A 69 13.52 0.18 -12.20
N ALA A 70 12.40 0.68 -11.67
CA ALA A 70 11.26 -0.16 -11.33
C ALA A 70 10.81 -0.88 -12.61
N GLY A 71 11.02 -2.19 -12.66
CA GLY A 71 10.41 -3.02 -13.70
C GLY A 71 8.89 -2.96 -13.58
N PRO A 72 8.15 -3.23 -14.67
CA PRO A 72 6.70 -3.23 -14.63
C PRO A 72 6.25 -4.13 -13.48
N SER A 73 5.43 -3.58 -12.57
CA SER A 73 5.01 -4.38 -11.44
C SER A 73 4.07 -5.47 -11.95
N ILE A 74 4.19 -6.68 -11.40
CA ILE A 74 3.25 -7.76 -11.69
C ILE A 74 1.81 -7.42 -11.27
N TRP A 75 1.62 -6.34 -10.52
CA TRP A 75 0.33 -5.80 -10.11
C TRP A 75 -0.24 -4.78 -11.12
N ASP A 76 0.58 -4.19 -11.99
CA ASP A 76 0.13 -3.30 -13.07
C ASP A 76 -0.52 -4.07 -14.23
N ALA A 77 -0.28 -5.39 -14.31
CA ALA A 77 -0.86 -6.24 -15.36
C ALA A 77 -2.38 -6.47 -15.19
N ASP A 78 -2.94 -6.26 -13.99
CA ASP A 78 -4.35 -6.55 -13.67
C ASP A 78 -5.22 -5.29 -13.49
N LEU A 79 -4.64 -4.08 -13.57
CA LEU A 79 -5.38 -2.82 -13.53
C LEU A 79 -5.93 -2.39 -14.90
N GLY A 80 -5.54 -3.09 -15.97
CA GLY A 80 -5.92 -2.78 -17.35
C GLY A 80 -7.42 -2.64 -17.63
N PRO A 81 -8.33 -3.43 -17.03
CA PRO A 81 -9.77 -3.24 -17.24
C PRO A 81 -10.42 -2.24 -16.28
N TRP A 82 -9.80 -1.97 -15.12
CA TRP A 82 -10.43 -1.24 -14.01
C TRP A 82 -10.00 0.23 -13.91
N GLN A 83 -8.91 0.64 -14.58
CA GLN A 83 -8.43 2.03 -14.55
C GLN A 83 -9.11 2.93 -15.60
N GLU A 84 -9.63 2.36 -16.70
CA GLU A 84 -10.32 3.13 -17.76
C GLU A 84 -11.83 3.36 -17.51
N THR A 85 -12.42 2.71 -16.50
CA THR A 85 -13.87 2.72 -16.27
C THR A 85 -14.36 3.74 -15.23
N VAL A 86 -13.47 4.59 -14.69
CA VAL A 86 -13.86 5.57 -13.64
C VAL A 86 -14.31 6.92 -14.24
N GLU A 87 -14.08 7.18 -15.53
CA GLU A 87 -14.44 8.47 -16.17
C GLU A 87 -15.71 8.42 -17.05
N ASP A 88 -16.37 7.26 -17.17
CA ASP A 88 -17.68 7.14 -17.82
C ASP A 88 -18.66 6.40 -16.90
N SER A 89 -19.19 7.12 -15.91
CA SER A 89 -20.38 6.70 -15.17
C SER A 89 -21.60 6.74 -16.10
N ALA A 90 -21.68 5.79 -17.03
CA ALA A 90 -22.95 5.35 -17.60
C ALA A 90 -23.38 4.13 -16.78
N GLU A 91 -24.36 4.33 -15.90
CA GLU A 91 -25.02 3.25 -15.17
C GLU A 91 -25.38 2.12 -16.16
N PRO A 92 -24.99 0.86 -15.91
CA PRO A 92 -25.56 -0.23 -16.66
C PRO A 92 -27.04 -0.29 -16.29
N ASP A 93 -27.93 0.01 -17.23
CA ASP A 93 -29.37 -0.29 -17.15
C ASP A 93 -29.51 -1.81 -16.94
N GLU A 94 -29.45 -2.26 -15.68
CA GLU A 94 -29.81 -3.61 -15.30
C GLU A 94 -31.28 -3.80 -15.67
N PRO A 95 -31.63 -4.76 -16.53
CA PRO A 95 -33.03 -4.98 -16.88
C PRO A 95 -33.76 -5.44 -15.61
N GLU A 96 -34.62 -4.56 -15.07
CA GLU A 96 -35.50 -4.91 -13.96
C GLU A 96 -36.22 -6.22 -14.32
N PRO A 97 -36.12 -7.27 -13.48
CA PRO A 97 -36.73 -8.54 -13.81
C PRO A 97 -38.24 -8.35 -13.97
N PRO A 98 -38.86 -8.96 -15.00
CA PRO A 98 -40.23 -8.69 -15.35
C PRO A 98 -41.15 -8.86 -14.13
N ILE A 99 -41.87 -7.79 -13.79
CA ILE A 99 -42.76 -7.73 -12.62
C ILE A 99 -43.86 -8.78 -12.78
N VAL A 100 -43.70 -9.87 -12.04
CA VAL A 100 -44.60 -11.01 -12.13
C VAL A 100 -45.93 -10.69 -11.41
N PRO A 101 -47.11 -10.92 -12.03
CA PRO A 101 -48.39 -10.41 -11.54
C PRO A 101 -48.80 -10.83 -10.13
N TRP A 102 -48.26 -11.94 -9.58
CA TRP A 102 -48.57 -12.37 -8.21
C TRP A 102 -47.93 -11.48 -7.12
N ARG A 103 -46.96 -10.62 -7.44
CA ARG A 103 -46.43 -9.61 -6.50
C ARG A 103 -47.40 -8.44 -6.29
N ARG A 104 -48.40 -8.26 -7.16
CA ARG A 104 -49.43 -7.20 -7.02
C ARG A 104 -50.46 -7.51 -5.93
N GLN A 105 -50.54 -8.75 -5.45
CA GLN A 105 -51.55 -9.19 -4.47
C GLN A 105 -51.04 -9.22 -3.04
N ARG A 106 -49.89 -8.61 -2.71
CA ARG A 106 -49.54 -8.41 -1.31
C ARG A 106 -50.39 -7.24 -0.79
N PRO A 107 -51.28 -7.46 0.20
CA PRO A 107 -51.91 -6.35 0.89
C PRO A 107 -50.81 -5.46 1.46
N THR A 108 -50.77 -4.20 1.04
CA THR A 108 -49.81 -3.23 1.57
C THR A 108 -50.00 -3.16 3.09
N PRO A 109 -48.95 -3.33 3.92
CA PRO A 109 -49.11 -3.30 5.36
C PRO A 109 -49.64 -1.92 5.77
N GLY A 110 -50.90 -1.86 6.24
CA GLY A 110 -51.51 -0.61 6.70
C GLY A 110 -52.95 -0.37 6.22
N GLN A 111 -53.49 -1.12 5.27
CA GLN A 111 -54.92 -1.05 4.93
C GLN A 111 -55.65 -2.27 5.47
N LEU A 112 -56.44 -2.08 6.53
CA LEU A 112 -57.43 -3.07 6.93
C LEU A 112 -58.46 -3.22 5.81
N PRO A 113 -58.86 -4.45 5.44
CA PRO A 113 -59.96 -4.64 4.51
C PRO A 113 -61.23 -4.05 5.12
N SER A 114 -61.86 -3.11 4.42
CA SER A 114 -63.18 -2.62 4.82
C SER A 114 -64.14 -3.81 4.79
N GLN A 115 -64.57 -4.25 5.97
CA GLN A 115 -65.61 -5.26 6.13
C GLN A 115 -66.82 -4.83 5.30
N SER A 116 -67.13 -5.56 4.22
CA SER A 116 -68.44 -5.45 3.61
C SER A 116 -69.43 -6.07 4.58
N SER A 117 -70.17 -5.20 5.26
CA SER A 117 -71.23 -5.57 6.17
C SER A 117 -72.44 -6.11 5.42
N ASN A 118 -72.88 -7.33 5.77
CA ASN A 118 -74.24 -7.88 5.58
C ASN A 118 -74.68 -8.09 4.11
N ALA A 119 -75.61 -8.98 3.75
CA ALA A 119 -76.54 -9.78 4.50
C ALA A 119 -76.97 -10.97 3.63
N ARG A 120 -77.26 -12.10 4.27
CA ARG A 120 -78.26 -13.10 3.86
C ARG A 120 -79.48 -12.47 3.16
N ARG A 121 -79.78 -12.82 1.91
CA ARG A 121 -81.15 -12.84 1.32
C ARG A 121 -81.12 -13.49 -0.08
N ALA A 122 -81.41 -14.78 -0.21
CA ALA A 122 -82.74 -15.35 -0.47
C ALA A 122 -83.40 -14.89 -1.79
N LYS A 123 -83.60 -15.86 -2.71
CA LYS A 123 -84.84 -16.28 -3.42
C LYS A 123 -84.71 -16.48 -4.94
N ARG A 124 -85.12 -17.70 -5.35
CA ARG A 124 -85.92 -18.08 -6.53
C ARG A 124 -85.45 -17.64 -7.93
N LYS A 125 -85.21 -18.64 -8.79
CA LYS A 125 -86.24 -19.11 -9.74
C LYS A 125 -86.02 -20.58 -10.04
#